data_AF-A0A8B8BNX2-F1
#
_entry.id   AF-A0A8B8BNX2-F1
#
_cell.length_a   1.000
_cell.length_b   1.000
_cell.length_c   1.000
_cell.angle_alpha   90.00
_cell.angle_beta   90.00
_cell.angle_gamma   90.00
#
_symmetry.space_group_name_H-M   'P 1'
#
loop_
_entity.id
_entity.type
_entity.pdbx_description
1 polymer ?
#
loop_
_entity_poly.entity_id
_entity_poly.type
_entity_poly.pdbx_seq_one_letter_code
_entity_poly.pdbx_strand_id
1 'polypeptide(L)'
;MAGLVFVLYCSWAVVLCLCVQAYENLALHQPAWQSSTWEPHTADRAVDGQYTGPCAVSGGVQTAEWRVDLGGVKNIHHVLIQHAKYYWSRGYYLGFAVYISNTTNKEDGVLCFRDTNYTRATLPNLFKITCPYHGIYVIYYNNRTHPPYPDDYSSYTESGLCEVEVHGCRSLRNYGENCSLECPQNCQDGYCDIVEGNCLACKPKFIGSRCIECAVGMFGNNCSKNCSLACGNPGVCHKVTGHCNGSCLAGWEGDMCENECSIGLYGVNCLQNCSMTCGIPGNCDRITGYCNGGCQRGWTGVRCEEGKRCINNK
;
A
#
# COMPACT_ATOMS: atom_id res chain seq x y z
N MET A 1 -15.61 -73.09 7.87
CA MET A 1 -16.22 -71.75 8.04
C MET A 1 -15.66 -71.14 9.31
N ALA A 2 -14.82 -70.13 9.18
CA ALA A 2 -14.51 -69.11 10.18
C ALA A 2 -13.49 -68.17 9.51
N GLY A 3 -13.97 -67.17 8.76
CA GLY A 3 -13.13 -66.10 8.25
C GLY A 3 -12.93 -65.07 9.34
N LEU A 4 -11.68 -64.81 9.73
CA LEU A 4 -11.31 -63.70 10.59
C LEU A 4 -11.36 -62.41 9.77
N VAL A 5 -12.33 -61.55 10.07
CA VAL A 5 -12.39 -60.17 9.53
C VAL A 5 -11.60 -59.28 10.48
N PHE A 6 -10.45 -58.78 10.04
CA PHE A 6 -9.74 -57.71 10.75
C PHE A 6 -10.36 -56.37 10.35
N VAL A 7 -11.17 -55.79 11.24
CA VAL A 7 -11.61 -54.40 11.13
C VAL A 7 -10.52 -53.53 11.74
N LEU A 8 -9.68 -52.93 10.89
CA LEU A 8 -8.76 -51.87 11.29
C LEU A 8 -9.55 -50.58 11.48
N TYR A 9 -9.77 -50.18 12.74
CA TYR A 9 -10.22 -48.84 13.06
C TYR A 9 -9.08 -47.86 12.79
N CYS A 10 -9.16 -47.10 11.69
CA CYS A 10 -8.38 -45.88 11.51
C CYS A 10 -8.88 -44.87 12.55
N SER A 11 -8.18 -44.75 13.67
CA SER A 11 -8.29 -43.60 14.56
C SER A 11 -7.75 -42.38 13.81
N TRP A 12 -8.66 -41.59 13.23
CA TRP A 12 -8.37 -40.23 12.79
C TRP A 12 -8.11 -39.41 14.06
N ALA A 13 -6.86 -39.40 14.53
CA ALA A 13 -6.41 -38.36 15.43
C ALA A 13 -6.44 -37.06 14.63
N VAL A 14 -7.55 -36.34 14.70
CA VAL A 14 -7.61 -34.94 14.29
C VAL A 14 -6.67 -34.21 15.24
N VAL A 15 -5.43 -34.04 14.82
CA VAL A 15 -4.52 -33.08 15.44
C VAL A 15 -5.13 -31.72 15.17
N LEU A 16 -5.98 -31.27 16.09
CA LEU A 16 -6.34 -29.87 16.22
C LEU A 16 -5.03 -29.14 16.47
N CYS A 17 -4.42 -28.65 15.40
CA CYS A 17 -3.36 -27.67 15.48
C CYS A 17 -4.02 -26.45 16.12
N LEU A 18 -3.88 -26.31 17.44
CA LEU A 18 -4.21 -25.08 18.12
C LEU A 18 -3.18 -24.07 17.62
N CYS A 19 -3.51 -23.39 16.52
CA CYS A 19 -2.79 -22.19 16.10
C CYS A 19 -2.95 -21.19 17.25
N VAL A 20 -1.97 -21.13 18.14
CA VAL A 20 -1.85 -20.06 19.11
C VAL A 20 -1.49 -18.83 18.30
N GLN A 21 -2.43 -17.89 18.13
CA GLN A 21 -2.12 -16.59 17.57
C GLN A 21 -1.29 -15.83 18.61
N ALA A 22 -0.01 -15.57 18.34
CA ALA A 22 0.89 -14.82 19.22
C ALA A 22 0.90 -13.32 18.87
N TYR A 23 -0.29 -12.75 18.66
CA TYR A 23 -0.44 -11.30 18.69
C TYR A 23 -0.30 -10.80 20.13
N GLU A 24 0.25 -9.61 20.26
CA GLU A 24 0.41 -8.98 21.57
C GLU A 24 -0.61 -7.87 21.77
N ASN A 25 -1.06 -7.67 23.03
CA ASN A 25 -1.83 -6.49 23.39
C ASN A 25 -0.91 -5.25 23.41
N LEU A 26 -0.92 -4.52 22.30
CA LEU A 26 -0.14 -3.31 22.07
C LEU A 26 -0.61 -2.12 22.89
N ALA A 27 -1.85 -2.15 23.39
CA ALA A 27 -2.43 -1.08 24.19
C ALA A 27 -2.11 -1.22 25.69
N LEU A 28 -1.67 -2.40 26.16
CA LEU A 28 -1.42 -2.65 27.57
C LEU A 28 -0.44 -1.63 28.16
N HIS A 29 -0.90 -0.93 29.20
CA HIS A 29 -0.18 0.14 29.93
C HIS A 29 0.28 1.30 29.06
N GLN A 30 -0.32 1.49 27.89
CA GLN A 30 -0.05 2.63 27.04
C GLN A 30 -0.77 3.90 27.51
N PRO A 31 -0.27 5.10 27.16
CA PRO A 31 -0.96 6.34 27.44
C PRO A 31 -2.34 6.38 26.78
N ALA A 32 -3.37 6.66 27.58
CA ALA A 32 -4.73 6.82 27.12
C ALA A 32 -5.27 8.21 27.48
N TRP A 33 -6.23 8.68 26.68
CA TRP A 33 -6.91 9.95 26.87
C TRP A 33 -8.41 9.78 26.62
N GLN A 34 -9.23 10.56 27.31
CA GLN A 34 -10.66 10.65 27.05
C GLN A 34 -11.17 12.08 27.13
N SER A 35 -12.24 12.39 26.41
CA SER A 35 -12.79 13.73 26.27
C SER A 35 -13.30 14.34 27.57
N SER A 36 -13.72 13.49 28.51
CA SER A 36 -14.14 13.89 29.85
C SER A 36 -13.86 12.77 30.86
N THR A 37 -13.58 13.12 32.10
CA THR A 37 -13.25 12.15 33.16
C THR A 37 -14.19 12.28 34.32
N TRP A 38 -14.82 11.16 34.69
CA TRP A 38 -15.57 11.07 35.94
C TRP A 38 -14.69 10.40 37.01
N GLU A 39 -13.90 11.18 37.74
CA GLU A 39 -12.98 10.67 38.75
C GLU A 39 -13.68 9.70 39.74
N PRO A 40 -13.12 8.51 40.03
CA PRO A 40 -11.75 8.05 39.73
C PRO A 40 -11.57 7.27 38.40
N HIS A 41 -12.48 7.41 37.43
CA HIS A 41 -12.54 6.59 36.20
C HIS A 41 -11.71 7.16 35.03
N THR A 42 -10.40 7.28 35.25
CA THR A 42 -9.43 7.80 34.28
C THR A 42 -9.26 6.90 33.04
N ALA A 43 -8.72 7.46 31.95
CA ALA A 43 -8.63 6.79 30.64
C ALA A 43 -7.75 5.53 30.64
N ASP A 44 -6.68 5.52 31.44
CA ASP A 44 -5.71 4.43 31.56
C ASP A 44 -6.32 3.13 32.10
N ARG A 45 -7.46 3.23 32.80
CA ARG A 45 -8.23 2.08 33.27
C ARG A 45 -8.74 1.17 32.17
N ALA A 46 -8.89 1.67 30.95
CA ALA A 46 -9.28 0.85 29.82
C ALA A 46 -8.12 0.02 29.25
N VAL A 47 -6.89 0.24 29.71
CA VAL A 47 -5.68 -0.41 29.16
C VAL A 47 -4.77 -0.92 30.27
N ASP A 48 -5.31 -1.13 31.47
CA ASP A 48 -4.56 -1.58 32.63
C ASP A 48 -4.42 -3.12 32.73
N GLY A 49 -5.18 -3.86 31.91
CA GLY A 49 -5.23 -5.31 31.91
C GLY A 49 -6.14 -5.89 33.01
N GLN A 50 -6.97 -5.06 33.65
CA GLN A 50 -7.83 -5.45 34.77
C GLN A 50 -9.32 -5.50 34.39
N TYR A 51 -9.77 -6.64 33.87
CA TYR A 51 -11.16 -6.88 33.44
C TYR A 51 -12.27 -6.70 34.50
N THR A 52 -11.92 -6.76 35.79
CA THR A 52 -12.86 -6.66 36.92
C THR A 52 -12.66 -5.38 37.74
N GLY A 53 -11.75 -4.51 37.31
CA GLY A 53 -11.39 -3.27 37.99
C GLY A 53 -12.36 -2.10 37.71
N PRO A 54 -12.05 -0.90 38.23
CA PRO A 54 -12.78 0.32 37.86
C PRO A 54 -12.53 0.62 36.38
N CYS A 55 -13.59 0.77 35.60
CA CYS A 55 -13.51 1.02 34.15
C CYS A 55 -13.19 2.50 33.86
N ALA A 56 -12.68 2.80 32.66
CA ALA A 56 -12.57 4.16 32.15
C ALA A 56 -13.97 4.68 31.80
N VAL A 57 -14.34 5.84 32.35
CA VAL A 57 -15.68 6.39 32.17
C VAL A 57 -15.60 7.86 31.78
N SER A 58 -16.21 8.16 30.63
CA SER A 58 -16.48 9.53 30.20
C SER A 58 -17.97 9.85 30.28
N GLY A 59 -18.28 11.07 30.71
CA GLY A 59 -19.63 11.63 30.71
C GLY A 59 -19.75 12.71 29.64
N GLY A 60 -20.66 12.56 28.69
CA GLY A 60 -20.85 13.50 27.58
C GLY A 60 -22.32 13.71 27.23
N VAL A 61 -22.70 14.96 26.95
CA VAL A 61 -24.07 15.26 26.51
C VAL A 61 -24.28 14.80 25.06
N GLN A 62 -23.30 15.04 24.18
CA GLN A 62 -23.41 14.75 22.74
C GLN A 62 -22.24 13.97 22.13
N THR A 63 -21.06 13.97 22.74
CA THR A 63 -19.90 13.21 22.28
C THR A 63 -19.13 12.59 23.45
N ALA A 64 -18.72 11.33 23.27
CA ALA A 64 -17.81 10.61 24.13
C ALA A 64 -16.66 10.06 23.28
N GLU A 65 -15.44 10.49 23.56
CA GLU A 65 -14.24 10.06 22.85
C GLU A 65 -13.23 9.50 23.85
N TRP A 66 -12.61 8.38 23.47
CA TRP A 66 -11.49 7.79 24.17
C TRP A 66 -10.46 7.34 23.13
N ARG A 67 -9.16 7.46 23.43
CA ARG A 67 -8.09 6.96 22.56
C ARG A 67 -6.89 6.49 23.33
N VAL A 68 -6.15 5.55 22.76
CA VAL A 68 -4.85 5.07 23.23
C VAL A 68 -3.76 5.40 22.22
N ASP A 69 -2.60 5.84 22.70
CA ASP A 69 -1.36 6.06 21.93
C ASP A 69 -0.48 4.81 21.99
N LEU A 70 -0.26 4.13 20.86
CA LEU A 70 0.53 2.90 20.81
C LEU A 70 2.06 3.16 20.78
N GLY A 71 2.50 4.41 20.93
CA GLY A 71 3.91 4.80 20.99
C GLY A 71 4.64 4.76 19.64
N GLY A 72 3.89 4.74 18.54
CA GLY A 72 4.39 4.68 17.17
C GLY A 72 3.47 3.87 16.26
N VAL A 73 3.74 3.85 14.95
CA VAL A 73 2.92 3.11 14.00
C VAL A 73 3.04 1.62 14.33
N LYS A 74 1.92 0.92 14.50
CA LYS A 74 1.85 -0.53 14.72
C LYS A 74 1.09 -1.21 13.60
N ASN A 75 1.37 -2.51 13.40
CA ASN A 75 0.57 -3.35 12.51
C ASN A 75 -0.53 -4.00 13.36
N ILE A 76 -1.74 -3.47 13.29
CA ILE A 76 -2.87 -3.88 14.14
C ILE A 76 -3.65 -4.95 13.39
N HIS A 77 -4.02 -6.04 14.04
CA HIS A 77 -4.89 -7.07 13.48
C HIS A 77 -6.34 -6.85 13.91
N HIS A 78 -6.57 -6.70 15.21
CA HIS A 78 -7.91 -6.51 15.75
C HIS A 78 -7.90 -5.75 17.07
N VAL A 79 -9.05 -5.17 17.40
CA VAL A 79 -9.32 -4.50 18.66
C VAL A 79 -10.39 -5.29 19.40
N LEU A 80 -10.17 -5.56 20.68
CA LEU A 80 -11.18 -6.08 21.60
C LEU A 80 -11.63 -4.95 22.50
N ILE A 81 -12.95 -4.81 22.68
CA ILE A 81 -13.52 -3.83 23.59
C ILE A 81 -14.43 -4.55 24.56
N GLN A 82 -14.15 -4.40 25.85
CA GLN A 82 -15.04 -4.78 26.93
C GLN A 82 -15.72 -3.53 27.50
N HIS A 83 -17.04 -3.51 27.40
CA HIS A 83 -17.84 -2.45 28.01
C HIS A 83 -18.15 -2.74 29.49
N ALA A 84 -18.44 -1.68 30.23
CA ALA A 84 -18.96 -1.78 31.60
C ALA A 84 -20.40 -2.30 31.59
N LYS A 85 -20.68 -3.36 32.36
CA LYS A 85 -21.99 -4.03 32.40
C LYS A 85 -23.17 -3.08 32.63
N TYR A 86 -23.00 -2.10 33.52
CA TYR A 86 -24.02 -1.09 33.79
C TYR A 86 -24.33 -0.22 32.55
N TYR A 87 -23.29 0.28 31.89
CA TYR A 87 -23.41 1.11 30.69
C TYR A 87 -23.92 0.30 29.49
N TRP A 88 -23.51 -0.97 29.41
CA TRP A 88 -24.00 -1.94 28.43
C TRP A 88 -25.50 -2.21 28.61
N SER A 89 -26.00 -2.32 29.84
CA SER A 89 -27.42 -2.54 30.08
C SER A 89 -28.31 -1.36 29.65
N ARG A 90 -27.77 -0.14 29.64
CA ARG A 90 -28.49 1.11 29.34
C ARG A 90 -28.37 1.60 27.89
N GLY A 91 -27.58 0.94 27.04
CA GLY A 91 -27.46 1.29 25.62
C GLY A 91 -26.62 2.54 25.32
N TYR A 92 -25.84 3.05 26.28
CA TYR A 92 -25.03 4.28 26.08
C TYR A 92 -23.94 4.14 25.01
N TYR A 93 -23.44 2.92 24.81
CA TYR A 93 -22.43 2.57 23.82
C TYR A 93 -22.98 2.44 22.41
N LEU A 94 -24.30 2.32 22.22
CA LEU A 94 -24.88 2.16 20.88
C LEU A 94 -24.44 3.32 19.97
N GLY A 95 -24.21 3.00 18.70
CA GLY A 95 -23.73 3.93 17.68
C GLY A 95 -22.24 4.26 17.70
N PHE A 96 -21.47 3.63 18.60
CA PHE A 96 -20.04 3.85 18.66
C PHE A 96 -19.33 3.45 17.36
N ALA A 97 -18.20 4.10 17.13
CA ALA A 97 -17.29 3.83 16.06
C ALA A 97 -15.86 3.68 16.59
N VAL A 98 -15.06 2.89 15.88
CA VAL A 98 -13.63 2.70 16.17
C VAL A 98 -12.83 3.08 14.94
N TYR A 99 -11.78 3.87 15.16
CA TYR A 99 -10.89 4.35 14.12
C TYR A 99 -9.45 3.97 14.46
N ILE A 100 -8.65 3.71 13.42
CA ILE A 100 -7.19 3.65 13.51
C ILE A 100 -6.65 4.89 12.79
N SER A 101 -5.83 5.69 13.48
CA SER A 101 -5.29 6.94 12.94
C SER A 101 -3.80 7.10 13.22
N ASN A 102 -3.11 7.84 12.35
CA ASN A 102 -1.74 8.31 12.60
C ASN A 102 -1.70 9.66 13.33
N THR A 103 -2.86 10.28 13.56
CA THR A 103 -3.00 11.53 14.30
C THR A 103 -4.01 11.34 15.43
N THR A 104 -4.13 12.33 16.32
CA THR A 104 -5.16 12.33 17.36
C THR A 104 -6.56 12.63 16.82
N ASN A 105 -6.70 12.93 15.53
CA ASN A 105 -7.98 13.21 14.88
C ASN A 105 -8.48 11.94 14.15
N LYS A 106 -9.73 11.57 14.41
CA LYS A 106 -10.37 10.40 13.79
C LYS A 106 -10.63 10.58 12.29
N GLU A 107 -10.82 11.81 11.81
CA GLU A 107 -11.12 12.09 10.40
C GLU A 107 -9.90 11.87 9.49
N ASP A 108 -8.69 11.86 10.06
CA ASP A 108 -7.46 11.54 9.32
C ASP A 108 -7.21 10.02 9.26
N GLY A 109 -8.02 9.23 9.97
CA GLY A 109 -7.86 7.79 10.14
C GLY A 109 -8.78 6.95 9.26
N VAL A 110 -8.71 5.64 9.48
CA VAL A 110 -9.57 4.65 8.84
C VAL A 110 -10.67 4.23 9.81
N LEU A 111 -11.93 4.23 9.35
CA LEU A 111 -13.07 3.71 10.09
C LEU A 111 -13.05 2.17 10.09
N CYS A 112 -12.76 1.57 11.23
CA CYS A 112 -12.74 0.11 11.43
C CYS A 112 -14.13 -0.48 11.59
N PHE A 113 -14.96 0.21 12.37
CA PHE A 113 -16.25 -0.29 12.77
C PHE A 113 -17.16 0.89 13.13
N ARG A 114 -18.44 0.73 12.82
CA ARG A 114 -19.51 1.60 13.31
C ARG A 114 -20.74 0.77 13.60
N ASP A 115 -21.27 0.90 14.81
CA ASP A 115 -22.60 0.37 15.10
C ASP A 115 -23.65 1.20 14.35
N THR A 116 -24.41 0.50 13.51
CA THR A 116 -25.52 1.05 12.70
C THR A 116 -26.84 0.35 12.98
N ASN A 117 -26.82 -0.72 13.78
CA ASN A 117 -28.01 -1.48 14.13
C ASN A 117 -28.66 -0.92 15.39
N TYR A 118 -27.88 -0.32 16.30
CA TYR A 118 -28.38 0.32 17.50
C TYR A 118 -29.19 -0.62 18.40
N THR A 119 -28.88 -1.93 18.37
CA THR A 119 -29.56 -2.93 19.22
C THR A 119 -28.59 -3.64 20.15
N ARG A 120 -29.02 -3.83 21.41
CA ARG A 120 -28.23 -4.52 22.45
C ARG A 120 -28.04 -6.01 22.17
N ALA A 121 -28.91 -6.62 21.36
CA ALA A 121 -28.84 -8.04 21.01
C ALA A 121 -27.66 -8.37 20.08
N THR A 122 -27.19 -7.41 19.29
CA THR A 122 -26.13 -7.63 18.29
C THR A 122 -24.72 -7.33 18.80
N LEU A 123 -24.58 -6.74 19.99
CA LEU A 123 -23.31 -6.29 20.53
C LEU A 123 -23.00 -7.00 21.86
N PRO A 124 -22.26 -8.13 21.82
CA PRO A 124 -21.80 -8.79 23.03
C PRO A 124 -20.92 -7.86 23.88
N ASN A 125 -20.88 -8.09 25.19
CA ASN A 125 -20.12 -7.25 26.12
C ASN A 125 -18.62 -7.19 25.80
N LEU A 126 -18.06 -8.32 25.35
CA LEU A 126 -16.74 -8.40 24.74
C LEU A 126 -16.92 -8.43 23.23
N PHE A 127 -16.46 -7.38 22.55
CA PHE A 127 -16.66 -7.21 21.12
C PHE A 127 -15.32 -7.20 20.38
N LYS A 128 -15.20 -8.03 19.35
CA LYS A 128 -14.00 -8.13 18.49
C LYS A 128 -14.22 -7.37 17.19
N ILE A 129 -13.36 -6.40 16.93
CA ILE A 129 -13.32 -5.60 15.71
C ILE A 129 -12.07 -5.99 14.95
N THR A 130 -12.25 -6.67 13.81
CA THR A 130 -11.13 -6.95 12.91
C THR A 130 -10.82 -5.68 12.12
N CYS A 131 -9.60 -5.15 12.28
CA CYS A 131 -9.18 -3.93 11.62
C CYS A 131 -7.69 -3.99 11.28
N PRO A 132 -7.33 -4.68 10.18
CA PRO A 132 -5.94 -4.98 9.80
C PRO A 132 -5.25 -3.74 9.18
N TYR A 133 -5.09 -2.66 9.96
CA TYR A 133 -4.51 -1.41 9.49
C TYR A 133 -3.30 -1.00 10.32
N HIS A 134 -2.51 -0.11 9.73
CA HIS A 134 -1.38 0.51 10.39
C HIS A 134 -1.81 1.82 11.04
N GLY A 135 -1.44 2.04 12.29
CA GLY A 135 -1.73 3.31 12.96
C GLY A 135 -1.01 3.49 14.29
N ILE A 136 -1.06 4.72 14.78
CA ILE A 136 -0.50 5.12 16.09
C ILE A 136 -1.60 5.10 17.15
N TYR A 137 -2.80 5.55 16.80
CA TYR A 137 -3.92 5.70 17.71
C TYR A 137 -5.05 4.76 17.37
N VAL A 138 -5.64 4.13 18.40
CA VAL A 138 -6.97 3.54 18.33
C VAL A 138 -7.93 4.47 19.04
N ILE A 139 -8.97 4.92 18.32
CA ILE A 139 -9.90 5.94 18.78
C ILE A 139 -11.29 5.32 18.85
N TYR A 140 -11.86 5.25 20.06
CA TYR A 140 -13.26 5.02 20.31
C TYR A 140 -14.01 6.36 20.25
N TYR A 141 -15.06 6.42 19.45
CA TYR A 141 -15.85 7.63 19.29
C TYR A 141 -17.33 7.29 19.31
N ASN A 142 -18.09 7.99 20.13
CA ASN A 142 -19.54 7.90 20.13
C ASN A 142 -20.16 9.29 20.12
N ASN A 143 -21.15 9.53 19.26
CA ASN A 143 -21.80 10.83 19.15
C ASN A 143 -23.33 10.73 19.01
N ARG A 144 -23.98 11.86 19.30
CA ARG A 144 -25.40 12.11 19.07
C ARG A 144 -25.50 13.33 18.18
N THR A 145 -26.07 13.16 16.99
CA THR A 145 -26.15 14.22 15.99
C THR A 145 -27.56 14.81 15.93
N HIS A 146 -28.56 14.05 15.46
CA HIS A 146 -29.92 14.58 15.28
C HIS A 146 -31.01 13.64 15.80
N PRO A 147 -31.95 14.13 16.63
CA PRO A 147 -33.16 13.38 17.00
C PRO A 147 -34.16 13.33 15.82
N PRO A 148 -35.14 12.39 15.83
CA PRO A 148 -35.39 11.37 16.84
C PRO A 148 -34.42 10.18 16.73
N TYR A 149 -34.04 9.62 17.87
CA TYR A 149 -33.17 8.45 17.92
C TYR A 149 -33.98 7.15 17.83
N PRO A 150 -33.38 6.04 17.34
CA PRO A 150 -33.99 4.72 17.38
C PRO A 150 -34.37 4.29 18.81
N ASP A 151 -35.35 3.40 18.94
CA ASP A 151 -35.69 2.77 20.23
C ASP A 151 -34.43 2.10 20.83
N ASP A 152 -34.27 2.16 22.16
CA ASP A 152 -33.07 1.81 22.95
C ASP A 152 -31.84 2.74 22.82
N TYR A 153 -31.80 3.68 21.87
CA TYR A 153 -30.69 4.61 21.71
C TYR A 153 -30.79 5.78 22.70
N SER A 154 -29.84 5.85 23.64
CA SER A 154 -29.80 6.93 24.65
C SER A 154 -29.60 8.31 24.00
N SER A 155 -30.25 9.34 24.55
CA SER A 155 -30.02 10.74 24.19
C SER A 155 -28.66 11.31 24.64
N TYR A 156 -27.99 10.62 25.56
CA TYR A 156 -26.67 10.96 26.09
C TYR A 156 -25.57 10.03 25.54
N THR A 157 -24.35 10.56 25.43
CA THR A 157 -23.14 9.78 25.11
C THR A 157 -22.30 9.54 26.36
N GLU A 158 -22.21 8.30 26.79
CA GLU A 158 -21.24 7.94 27.84
C GLU A 158 -20.38 6.80 27.30
N SER A 159 -19.07 6.85 27.57
CA SER A 159 -18.20 5.69 27.36
C SER A 159 -17.95 5.05 28.71
N GLY A 160 -18.15 3.73 28.78
CA GLY A 160 -17.77 2.91 29.93
C GLY A 160 -16.95 1.74 29.41
N LEU A 161 -15.63 1.92 29.35
CA LEU A 161 -14.68 0.98 28.75
C LEU A 161 -13.88 0.32 29.88
N CYS A 162 -14.08 -0.97 30.11
CA CYS A 162 -13.37 -1.68 31.17
C CYS A 162 -12.05 -2.29 30.70
N GLU A 163 -11.96 -2.67 29.43
CA GLU A 163 -10.71 -3.11 28.82
C GLU A 163 -10.80 -2.87 27.31
N VAL A 164 -9.72 -2.38 26.72
CA VAL A 164 -9.52 -2.20 25.29
C VAL A 164 -8.17 -2.78 24.93
N GLU A 165 -8.20 -3.93 24.26
CA GLU A 165 -6.99 -4.60 23.82
C GLU A 165 -6.77 -4.35 22.33
N VAL A 166 -5.55 -4.01 21.96
CA VAL A 166 -5.17 -3.80 20.56
C VAL A 166 -4.17 -4.87 20.19
N HIS A 167 -4.63 -5.90 19.48
CA HIS A 167 -3.81 -7.06 19.13
C HIS A 167 -3.15 -6.89 17.78
N GLY A 168 -1.84 -7.06 17.73
CA GLY A 168 -1.08 -6.99 16.50
C GLY A 168 0.40 -7.35 16.68
N CYS A 169 1.23 -6.93 15.72
CA CYS A 169 2.67 -7.13 15.77
C CYS A 169 3.38 -5.86 16.25
N ARG A 170 4.34 -6.02 17.18
CA ARG A 170 5.20 -4.92 17.64
C ARG A 170 6.01 -4.29 16.51
N SER A 171 6.51 -5.14 15.62
CA SER A 171 7.30 -4.77 14.44
C SER A 171 6.39 -4.61 13.23
N LEU A 172 6.48 -3.45 12.57
CA LEU A 172 5.81 -3.18 11.29
C LEU A 172 6.32 -4.03 10.14
N ARG A 173 7.50 -4.63 10.31
CA ARG A 173 8.12 -5.50 9.31
C ARG A 173 7.72 -6.96 9.47
N ASN A 174 6.87 -7.28 10.46
CA ASN A 174 6.50 -8.65 10.74
C ASN A 174 5.00 -8.85 10.53
N TYR A 175 4.64 -10.06 10.09
CA TYR A 175 3.27 -10.50 9.85
C TYR A 175 3.11 -11.99 10.19
N GLY A 176 1.89 -12.49 9.96
CA GLY A 176 1.47 -13.85 10.24
C GLY A 176 0.96 -14.00 11.67
N GLU A 177 0.38 -15.16 11.96
CA GLU A 177 -0.28 -15.46 13.24
C GLU A 177 0.64 -15.29 14.47
N ASN A 178 1.95 -15.41 14.28
CA ASN A 178 2.96 -15.32 15.35
C ASN A 178 3.96 -14.17 15.16
N CYS A 179 3.67 -13.18 14.30
CA CYS A 179 4.57 -12.05 14.03
C CYS A 179 6.03 -12.44 13.76
N SER A 180 6.22 -13.62 13.15
CA SER A 180 7.53 -14.25 12.95
C SER A 180 7.96 -14.22 11.48
N LEU A 181 7.05 -13.89 10.56
CA LEU A 181 7.35 -13.77 9.14
C LEU A 181 7.69 -12.32 8.83
N GLU A 182 8.77 -12.10 8.08
CA GLU A 182 9.16 -10.75 7.66
C GLU A 182 8.48 -10.32 6.37
N CYS A 183 7.95 -9.11 6.34
CA CYS A 183 7.40 -8.47 5.15
C CYS A 183 8.40 -8.49 4.00
N PRO A 184 7.95 -8.65 2.74
CA PRO A 184 8.82 -8.55 1.58
C PRO A 184 9.69 -7.28 1.62
N GLN A 185 11.00 -7.44 1.37
CA GLN A 185 11.98 -6.35 1.48
C GLN A 185 11.67 -5.14 0.57
N ASN A 186 10.93 -5.39 -0.51
CA ASN A 186 10.58 -4.41 -1.54
C ASN A 186 9.20 -3.79 -1.35
N CYS A 187 8.50 -4.09 -0.25
CA CYS A 187 7.35 -3.29 0.16
C CYS A 187 7.80 -1.83 0.35
N GLN A 188 6.95 -0.90 -0.09
CA GLN A 188 7.07 0.51 0.25
C GLN A 188 7.04 0.66 1.78
N ASP A 189 7.95 1.44 2.34
CA ASP A 189 8.12 1.68 3.79
C ASP A 189 8.40 0.43 4.66
N GLY A 190 8.42 -0.76 4.04
CA GLY A 190 8.64 -2.04 4.72
C GLY A 190 7.39 -2.62 5.37
N TYR A 191 6.19 -2.11 5.05
CA TYR A 191 4.92 -2.54 5.65
C TYR A 191 4.22 -3.56 4.77
N CYS A 192 3.53 -4.50 5.41
CA CYS A 192 2.69 -5.46 4.74
C CYS A 192 1.47 -5.82 5.58
N ASP A 193 0.45 -6.35 4.91
CA ASP A 193 -0.73 -6.90 5.56
C ASP A 193 -0.34 -7.92 6.65
N ILE A 194 -0.95 -7.79 7.83
CA ILE A 194 -0.59 -8.60 9.01
C ILE A 194 -0.95 -10.08 8.89
N VAL A 195 -1.86 -10.45 7.99
CA VAL A 195 -2.31 -11.83 7.80
C VAL A 195 -1.54 -12.48 6.65
N GLU A 196 -1.63 -11.90 5.46
CA GLU A 196 -1.12 -12.48 4.21
C GLU A 196 0.30 -12.03 3.87
N GLY A 197 0.78 -10.93 4.48
CA GLY A 197 2.09 -10.37 4.18
C GLY A 197 2.17 -9.71 2.81
N ASN A 198 1.04 -9.28 2.27
CA ASN A 198 0.96 -8.55 1.02
C ASN A 198 1.37 -7.09 1.24
N CYS A 199 2.24 -6.56 0.39
CA CYS A 199 2.60 -5.16 0.41
C CYS A 199 1.42 -4.29 -0.04
N LEU A 200 1.15 -3.19 0.67
CA LEU A 200 0.18 -2.18 0.24
C LEU A 200 0.65 -1.40 -0.99
N ALA A 201 1.96 -1.20 -1.10
CA ALA A 201 2.64 -0.60 -2.24
C ALA A 201 4.05 -1.17 -2.37
N CYS A 202 4.62 -1.09 -3.57
CA CYS A 202 5.98 -1.52 -3.86
C CYS A 202 6.91 -0.34 -4.09
N LYS A 203 8.18 -0.52 -3.75
CA LYS A 203 9.25 0.39 -4.21
C LYS A 203 9.25 0.44 -5.74
N PRO A 204 9.72 1.55 -6.36
CA PRO A 204 9.91 1.61 -7.80
C PRO A 204 10.73 0.41 -8.29
N LYS A 205 10.42 -0.12 -9.50
CA LYS A 205 11.00 -1.35 -10.09
C LYS A 205 10.35 -2.68 -9.63
N PHE A 206 9.39 -2.65 -8.73
CA PHE A 206 8.72 -3.86 -8.23
C PHE A 206 7.19 -3.79 -8.41
N ILE A 207 6.54 -4.95 -8.52
CA ILE A 207 5.09 -5.10 -8.75
C ILE A 207 4.53 -6.32 -8.01
N GLY A 208 3.22 -6.32 -7.81
CA GLY A 208 2.45 -7.43 -7.25
C GLY A 208 2.46 -7.43 -5.73
N SER A 209 1.67 -8.32 -5.12
CA SER A 209 1.47 -8.36 -3.67
C SER A 209 2.74 -8.68 -2.88
N ARG A 210 3.73 -9.31 -3.53
CA ARG A 210 5.04 -9.65 -2.93
C ARG A 210 6.18 -8.75 -3.40
N CYS A 211 5.88 -7.69 -4.16
CA CYS A 211 6.85 -6.78 -4.75
C CYS A 211 8.01 -7.51 -5.45
N ILE A 212 7.64 -8.32 -6.44
CA ILE A 212 8.59 -8.99 -7.33
C ILE A 212 9.15 -7.99 -8.33
N GLU A 213 10.40 -8.19 -8.74
CA GLU A 213 11.06 -7.27 -9.67
C GLU A 213 10.37 -7.29 -11.05
N CYS A 214 10.23 -6.12 -11.68
CA CYS A 214 9.70 -6.01 -13.04
C CYS A 214 10.44 -6.95 -13.99
N ALA A 215 9.68 -7.60 -14.89
CA ALA A 215 10.25 -8.37 -15.99
C ALA A 215 11.16 -7.49 -16.87
N VAL A 216 12.11 -8.12 -17.56
CA VAL A 216 12.96 -7.42 -18.53
C VAL A 216 12.07 -6.82 -19.62
N GLY A 217 12.36 -5.57 -19.97
CA GLY A 217 11.59 -4.82 -20.96
C GLY A 217 10.36 -4.08 -20.44
N MET A 218 10.12 -4.11 -19.13
CA MET A 218 9.09 -3.30 -18.49
C MET A 218 9.67 -2.26 -17.55
N PHE A 219 9.04 -1.10 -17.46
CA PHE A 219 9.45 -0.01 -16.59
C PHE A 219 8.29 0.80 -16.01
N GLY A 220 8.61 1.68 -15.07
CA GLY A 220 7.69 2.62 -14.44
C GLY A 220 6.94 2.02 -13.25
N ASN A 221 5.99 2.78 -12.71
CA ASN A 221 5.16 2.34 -11.59
C ASN A 221 4.36 1.10 -11.98
N ASN A 222 4.43 0.08 -11.13
CA ASN A 222 3.82 -1.23 -11.37
C ASN A 222 4.15 -1.81 -12.74
N CYS A 223 5.37 -1.59 -13.26
CA CYS A 223 5.85 -2.16 -14.53
C CYS A 223 4.88 -1.95 -15.72
N SER A 224 4.14 -0.85 -15.73
CA SER A 224 3.01 -0.64 -16.64
C SER A 224 3.42 -0.20 -18.06
N LYS A 225 4.70 0.09 -18.30
CA LYS A 225 5.22 0.59 -19.57
C LYS A 225 6.24 -0.37 -20.17
N ASN A 226 6.28 -0.42 -21.50
CA ASN A 226 7.26 -1.21 -22.26
C ASN A 226 8.47 -0.36 -22.63
N CYS A 227 9.67 -0.90 -22.47
CA CYS A 227 10.90 -0.32 -23.00
C CYS A 227 10.83 -0.18 -24.52
N SER A 228 11.46 0.87 -25.07
CA SER A 228 11.53 1.09 -26.51
C SER A 228 12.31 -0.03 -27.21
N LEU A 229 11.80 -0.48 -28.35
CA LEU A 229 12.55 -1.37 -29.26
C LEU A 229 13.65 -0.63 -30.01
N ALA A 230 13.63 0.72 -30.00
CA ALA A 230 14.68 1.56 -30.54
C ALA A 230 15.85 1.77 -29.58
N CYS A 231 15.80 1.23 -28.36
CA CYS A 231 16.99 1.13 -27.51
C CYS A 231 18.08 0.30 -28.22
N GLY A 232 19.34 0.64 -28.02
CA GLY A 232 20.48 -0.06 -28.61
C GLY A 232 20.52 -1.54 -28.26
N ASN A 233 20.04 -1.90 -27.07
CA ASN A 233 19.55 -3.25 -26.77
C ASN A 233 18.01 -3.23 -26.87
N PRO A 234 17.41 -3.78 -27.95
CA PRO A 234 16.00 -3.66 -28.20
C PRO A 234 15.15 -4.15 -27.03
N GLY A 235 14.26 -3.28 -26.53
CA GLY A 235 13.36 -3.61 -25.44
C GLY A 235 14.07 -3.74 -24.08
N VAL A 236 15.29 -3.24 -23.90
CA VAL A 236 15.98 -3.22 -22.59
C VAL A 236 16.24 -1.78 -22.16
N CYS A 237 15.67 -1.42 -21.02
CA CYS A 237 15.78 -0.07 -20.46
C CYS A 237 15.80 -0.09 -18.92
N HIS A 238 16.12 1.05 -18.32
CA HIS A 238 16.10 1.25 -16.88
C HIS A 238 14.67 1.11 -16.34
N LYS A 239 14.46 0.14 -15.44
CA LYS A 239 13.12 -0.29 -14.99
C LYS A 239 12.32 0.78 -14.22
N VAL A 240 12.93 1.88 -13.79
CA VAL A 240 12.22 2.99 -13.13
C VAL A 240 11.90 4.11 -14.13
N THR A 241 12.90 4.57 -14.88
CA THR A 241 12.82 5.78 -15.71
C THR A 241 12.44 5.50 -17.15
N GLY A 242 12.64 4.27 -17.63
CA GLY A 242 12.49 3.91 -19.04
C GLY A 242 13.71 4.23 -19.91
N HIS A 243 14.74 4.84 -19.33
CA HIS A 243 15.92 5.28 -20.06
C HIS A 243 16.64 4.10 -20.68
N CYS A 244 16.96 4.16 -21.97
CA CYS A 244 17.69 3.08 -22.64
C CYS A 244 19.11 3.00 -22.06
N ASN A 245 19.53 1.80 -21.63
CA ASN A 245 20.89 1.61 -21.15
C ASN A 245 21.85 1.60 -22.35
N GLY A 246 22.34 2.76 -22.78
CA GLY A 246 23.29 2.91 -23.88
C GLY A 246 22.86 3.92 -24.94
N SER A 247 23.10 3.63 -26.21
CA SER A 247 22.66 4.43 -27.36
C SER A 247 21.30 4.00 -27.88
N CYS A 248 20.63 4.86 -28.64
CA CYS A 248 19.51 4.53 -29.51
C CYS A 248 19.97 3.88 -30.82
N LEU A 249 19.10 3.07 -31.41
CA LEU A 249 19.28 2.57 -32.77
C LEU A 249 19.33 3.74 -33.77
N ALA A 250 19.90 3.48 -34.95
CA ALA A 250 19.99 4.49 -35.99
C ALA A 250 18.61 5.03 -36.39
N GLY A 251 18.49 6.35 -36.50
CA GLY A 251 17.23 7.03 -36.78
C GLY A 251 16.42 7.44 -35.56
N TRP A 252 16.92 7.19 -34.34
CA TRP A 252 16.24 7.51 -33.08
C TRP A 252 17.14 8.27 -32.09
N GLU A 253 16.52 9.11 -31.27
CA GLU A 253 17.13 9.90 -30.20
C GLU A 253 16.18 10.08 -29.01
N GLY A 254 16.68 10.69 -27.94
CA GLY A 254 15.98 10.84 -26.67
C GLY A 254 16.40 9.79 -25.64
N ASP A 255 16.08 10.06 -24.38
CA ASP A 255 16.46 9.23 -23.24
C ASP A 255 15.85 7.82 -23.30
N MET A 256 14.65 7.69 -23.88
CA MET A 256 13.95 6.42 -24.08
C MET A 256 13.94 6.01 -25.56
N CYS A 257 14.72 6.66 -26.40
CA CYS A 257 14.70 6.50 -27.86
C CYS A 257 13.28 6.61 -28.43
N GLU A 258 12.55 7.61 -27.93
CA GLU A 258 11.15 7.87 -28.24
C GLU A 258 10.98 8.80 -29.45
N ASN A 259 12.04 9.52 -29.82
CA ASN A 259 12.01 10.50 -30.90
C ASN A 259 12.74 9.96 -32.12
N GLU A 260 12.16 10.19 -33.30
CA GLU A 260 12.85 9.99 -34.56
C GLU A 260 13.86 11.14 -34.78
N CYS A 261 14.94 10.90 -35.51
CA CYS A 261 15.89 11.97 -35.81
C CYS A 261 15.20 13.17 -36.46
N SER A 262 15.50 14.34 -35.93
CA SER A 262 15.15 15.61 -36.57
C SER A 262 15.71 15.70 -37.99
N ILE A 263 15.00 16.40 -38.88
CA ILE A 263 15.44 16.62 -40.28
C ILE A 263 16.85 17.22 -40.27
N GLY A 264 17.76 16.67 -41.07
CA GLY A 264 19.16 17.09 -41.09
C GLY A 264 20.09 16.17 -40.30
N LEU A 265 19.56 15.26 -39.49
CA LEU A 265 20.32 14.32 -38.68
C LEU A 265 20.02 12.87 -39.07
N TYR A 266 21.02 12.01 -38.91
CA TYR A 266 20.89 10.58 -39.16
C TYR A 266 21.86 9.75 -38.30
N GLY A 267 21.70 8.42 -38.34
CA GLY A 267 22.57 7.47 -37.67
C GLY A 267 22.20 7.22 -36.21
N VAL A 268 23.07 6.50 -35.49
CA VAL A 268 22.91 6.17 -34.06
C VAL A 268 22.84 7.45 -33.25
N ASN A 269 21.84 7.57 -32.36
CA ASN A 269 21.59 8.78 -31.56
C ASN A 269 21.42 10.07 -32.38
N CYS A 270 21.17 9.99 -33.69
CA CYS A 270 21.07 11.16 -34.56
C CYS A 270 22.31 12.08 -34.51
N LEU A 271 23.49 11.52 -34.26
CA LEU A 271 24.72 12.32 -34.07
C LEU A 271 25.41 12.72 -35.38
N GLN A 272 24.91 12.29 -36.54
CA GLN A 272 25.53 12.55 -37.83
C GLN A 272 24.69 13.50 -38.67
N ASN A 273 25.33 14.43 -39.38
CA ASN A 273 24.64 15.43 -40.21
C ASN A 273 24.43 14.92 -41.64
N CYS A 274 23.21 15.10 -42.16
CA CYS A 274 22.92 14.94 -43.58
C CYS A 274 23.75 15.91 -44.43
N SER A 275 24.12 15.48 -45.64
CA SER A 275 24.89 16.33 -46.52
C SER A 275 24.08 17.51 -47.08
N MET A 276 24.67 18.70 -47.08
CA MET A 276 24.07 19.89 -47.70
C MET A 276 24.07 19.83 -49.25
N THR A 277 24.78 18.86 -49.82
CA THR A 277 24.87 18.62 -51.27
C THR A 277 23.90 17.55 -51.76
N CYS A 278 23.04 17.01 -50.87
CA CYS A 278 21.85 16.25 -51.27
C CYS A 278 20.97 17.11 -52.21
N GLY A 279 20.19 16.46 -53.07
CA GLY A 279 19.28 17.12 -54.02
C GLY A 279 18.35 18.14 -53.34
N ILE A 280 17.90 17.84 -52.12
CA ILE A 280 17.39 18.83 -51.16
C ILE A 280 18.44 18.95 -50.04
N PRO A 281 19.05 20.13 -49.82
CA PRO A 281 20.10 20.31 -48.81
C PRO A 281 19.69 19.81 -47.42
N GLY A 282 20.51 18.95 -46.81
CA GLY A 282 20.26 18.42 -45.47
C GLY A 282 19.12 17.40 -45.38
N ASN A 283 18.50 17.00 -46.50
CA ASN A 283 17.45 15.99 -46.49
C ASN A 283 18.03 14.62 -46.88
N CYS A 284 18.15 13.74 -45.91
CA CYS A 284 18.64 12.37 -46.09
C CYS A 284 17.84 11.37 -45.23
N ASP A 285 17.96 10.09 -45.57
CA ASP A 285 17.39 9.00 -44.78
C ASP A 285 18.00 8.99 -43.37
N ARG A 286 17.16 9.07 -42.35
CA ARG A 286 17.59 9.19 -40.94
C ARG A 286 18.36 7.98 -40.41
N ILE A 287 18.27 6.81 -41.05
CA ILE A 287 18.94 5.60 -40.59
C ILE A 287 20.33 5.52 -41.24
N THR A 288 20.38 5.68 -42.55
CA THR A 288 21.55 5.38 -43.40
C THR A 288 22.32 6.62 -43.85
N GLY A 289 21.69 7.79 -43.82
CA GLY A 289 22.23 9.04 -44.33
C GLY A 289 22.07 9.22 -45.85
N TYR A 290 21.36 8.31 -46.52
CA TYR A 290 21.21 8.30 -47.98
C TYR A 290 20.39 9.49 -48.50
N CYS A 291 20.88 10.20 -49.52
CA CYS A 291 20.15 11.32 -50.11
C CYS A 291 19.06 10.80 -51.07
N ASN A 292 17.81 10.70 -50.60
CA ASN A 292 16.67 10.17 -51.37
C ASN A 292 16.37 10.92 -52.69
N GLY A 293 16.83 12.16 -52.83
CA GLY A 293 16.69 12.98 -54.04
C GLY A 293 17.92 13.00 -54.96
N GLY A 294 18.89 12.11 -54.75
CA GLY A 294 20.18 12.14 -55.44
C GLY A 294 21.05 13.32 -55.01
N CYS A 295 22.06 13.66 -55.82
CA CYS A 295 23.05 14.69 -55.50
C CYS A 295 22.89 15.94 -56.36
N GLN A 296 23.27 17.09 -55.79
CA GLN A 296 23.47 18.32 -56.55
C GLN A 296 24.53 18.12 -57.63
N ARG A 297 24.48 18.96 -58.67
CA ARG A 297 25.44 18.88 -59.79
C ARG A 297 26.89 18.96 -59.28
N GLY A 298 27.71 18.04 -59.77
CA GLY A 298 29.12 17.95 -59.39
C GLY A 298 29.38 17.08 -58.17
N TRP A 299 28.35 16.54 -57.51
CA TRP A 299 28.49 15.62 -56.37
C TRP A 299 28.03 14.21 -56.73
N THR A 300 28.65 13.22 -56.11
CA THR A 300 28.34 11.79 -56.25
C THR A 300 28.54 11.08 -54.91
N GLY A 301 28.25 9.78 -54.87
CA GLY A 301 28.23 8.99 -53.64
C GLY A 301 26.81 8.88 -53.07
N VAL A 302 26.60 7.88 -52.20
CA VAL A 302 25.29 7.61 -51.58
C VAL A 302 24.85 8.73 -50.63
N ARG A 303 25.79 9.55 -50.17
CA ARG A 303 25.55 10.67 -49.25
C ARG A 303 26.03 12.00 -49.84
N CYS A 304 26.31 12.03 -51.14
CA CYS A 304 26.75 13.21 -51.90
C CYS A 304 28.03 13.87 -51.36
N GLU A 305 28.93 13.08 -50.78
CA GLU A 305 30.16 13.51 -50.13
C GLU A 305 31.35 13.65 -51.09
N GLU A 306 31.24 13.13 -52.31
CA GLU A 306 32.31 13.14 -53.31
C GLU A 306 32.09 14.24 -54.37
N GLY A 307 32.90 15.30 -54.31
CA GLY A 307 32.87 16.36 -55.31
C GLY A 307 33.75 16.05 -56.52
N LYS A 308 33.21 16.15 -57.74
CA LYS A 308 34.01 16.14 -58.97
C LYS A 308 34.85 17.41 -59.02
N ARG A 309 36.16 17.28 -58.81
CA ARG A 309 37.10 18.37 -59.09
C ARG A 309 37.01 18.72 -60.57
N CYS A 310 36.65 19.97 -60.88
CA CYS A 310 36.85 20.52 -62.21
C CYS A 310 38.36 20.52 -62.48
N ILE A 311 38.83 19.56 -63.27
CA ILE A 311 40.16 19.68 -63.88
C ILE A 311 39.99 20.72 -64.98
N ASN A 312 40.38 21.97 -64.68
CA ASN A 312 40.50 23.02 -65.69
C ASN A 312 41.64 22.61 -66.63
N ASN A 313 41.33 21.81 -67.64
CA ASN A 313 42.20 21.69 -68.80
C ASN A 313 42.02 22.97 -69.62
N LYS A 314 43.09 23.77 -69.61
CA LYS A 314 43.30 24.98 -70.42
C LYS A 314 42.91 24.79 -71.88
#